data_AF-A0A897NN36-F1
#
_entry.id   AF-A0A897NN36-F1
#
_cell.length_a   1.000
_cell.length_b   1.000
_cell.length_c   1.000
_cell.angle_alpha   90.00
_cell.angle_beta   90.00
_cell.angle_gamma   90.00
#
_symmetry.space_group_name_H-M   'P 1'
#
loop_
_entity.id
_entity.type
_entity.pdbx_description
1 polymer ?
#
loop_
_entity_poly.entity_id
_entity_poly.type
_entity_poly.pdbx_seq_one_letter_code
_entity_poly.pdbx_strand_id
1 'polypeptide(L)'
;MTAVDNLWYLADEADQQAEQTYHDLQSRHDGVTEFTKTRWVSRRRFRTVAQRISGNGLPYGAHALVTDDSGSVLLVRHRDVDMWVLPGGEVDDGESFKAAARRELHEEAGIEATFDGLALLGRVEFHGDGHTTWGALPIYEGAADSTELSVDDPDGEIVRARWFETLPDDARDRSVLRSWLEDGS
;
A
#
# COMPACT_ATOMS: atom_id res chain seq x y z
N MET A 1 -15.52 -32.19 -18.36
CA MET A 1 -14.55 -31.14 -18.71
C MET A 1 -14.17 -30.42 -17.43
N THR A 2 -13.06 -30.82 -16.82
CA THR A 2 -12.41 -30.06 -15.75
C THR A 2 -12.05 -28.71 -16.34
N ALA A 3 -12.62 -27.62 -15.82
CA ALA A 3 -12.15 -26.28 -16.14
C ALA A 3 -10.64 -26.28 -15.88
N VAL A 4 -9.85 -25.99 -16.92
CA VAL A 4 -8.41 -25.77 -16.76
C VAL A 4 -8.27 -24.72 -15.65
N ASP A 5 -7.51 -25.04 -14.60
CA ASP A 5 -7.38 -24.14 -13.46
C ASP A 5 -6.49 -22.96 -13.87
N ASN A 6 -7.11 -21.97 -14.51
CA ASN A 6 -6.44 -20.75 -15.00
C ASN A 6 -5.80 -19.92 -13.87
N LEU A 7 -5.98 -20.30 -12.60
CA LEU A 7 -5.30 -19.62 -11.49
C LEU A 7 -3.79 -19.76 -11.53
N TRP A 8 -3.26 -20.90 -12.00
CA TRP A 8 -1.81 -21.07 -12.13
C TRP A 8 -1.24 -20.08 -13.16
N TYR A 9 -1.87 -19.99 -14.34
CA TYR A 9 -1.46 -19.07 -15.39
C TYR A 9 -1.56 -17.61 -14.93
N LEU A 10 -2.67 -17.26 -14.27
CA LEU A 10 -2.86 -15.92 -13.71
C LEU A 10 -1.81 -15.58 -12.64
N ALA A 11 -1.45 -16.55 -11.78
CA ALA A 11 -0.42 -16.35 -10.77
C ALA A 11 0.96 -16.14 -11.40
N ASP A 12 1.28 -16.87 -12.49
CA ASP A 12 2.53 -16.69 -13.22
C ASP A 12 2.62 -15.31 -13.88
N GLU A 13 1.55 -14.83 -14.53
CA GLU A 13 1.48 -13.47 -15.08
C GLU A 13 1.62 -12.41 -13.98
N ALA A 14 0.94 -12.62 -12.85
CA ALA A 14 1.05 -11.76 -11.68
C ALA A 14 2.49 -11.70 -11.17
N ASP A 15 3.16 -12.84 -10.98
CA ASP A 15 4.53 -12.88 -10.48
C ASP A 15 5.53 -12.20 -11.44
N GLN A 16 5.36 -12.38 -12.75
CA GLN A 16 6.18 -11.69 -13.76
C GLN A 16 6.00 -10.17 -13.72
N GLN A 17 4.76 -9.70 -13.55
CA GLN A 17 4.47 -8.26 -13.46
C GLN A 17 4.97 -7.68 -12.14
N ALA A 18 4.79 -8.40 -11.03
CA ALA A 18 5.30 -8.02 -9.71
C ALA A 18 6.83 -7.88 -9.71
N GLU A 19 7.55 -8.83 -10.33
CA GLU A 19 9.01 -8.78 -10.41
C GLU A 19 9.50 -7.55 -11.17
N GLN A 20 8.89 -7.26 -12.32
CA GLN A 20 9.22 -6.06 -13.11
C GLN A 20 8.96 -4.78 -12.32
N THR A 21 7.79 -4.67 -11.69
CA THR A 21 7.39 -3.51 -10.88
C THR A 21 8.33 -3.33 -9.69
N TYR A 22 8.65 -4.40 -8.97
CA TYR A 22 9.52 -4.36 -7.80
C TYR A 22 10.93 -3.94 -8.16
N HIS A 23 11.51 -4.52 -9.21
CA HIS A 23 12.85 -4.17 -9.67
C HIS A 23 12.90 -2.71 -10.17
N ASP A 24 11.88 -2.25 -10.90
CA ASP A 24 11.81 -0.86 -11.35
C ASP A 24 11.80 0.12 -10.17
N LEU A 25 10.95 -0.13 -9.17
CA LEU A 25 10.90 0.64 -7.92
C LEU A 25 12.24 0.63 -7.18
N GLN A 26 12.81 -0.56 -6.96
CA GLN A 26 14.08 -0.70 -6.25
C GLN A 26 15.23 0.00 -6.99
N SER A 27 15.26 -0.04 -8.32
CA SER A 27 16.35 0.55 -9.11
C SER A 27 16.33 2.09 -9.17
N ARG A 28 15.16 2.71 -8.92
CA ARG A 28 14.96 4.17 -9.00
C ARG A 28 15.12 4.88 -7.66
N HIS A 29 15.23 4.14 -6.57
CA HIS A 29 15.21 4.66 -5.22
C HIS A 29 16.34 4.05 -4.39
N ASP A 30 17.17 4.91 -3.78
CA ASP A 30 18.20 4.50 -2.82
C ASP A 30 17.64 4.53 -1.39
N GLY A 31 18.17 3.69 -0.50
CA GLY A 31 17.84 3.74 0.93
C GLY A 31 16.45 3.22 1.32
N VAL A 32 15.76 2.53 0.40
CA VAL A 32 14.44 1.95 0.64
C VAL A 32 14.53 0.82 1.66
N THR A 33 13.65 0.86 2.67
CA THR A 33 13.52 -0.24 3.63
C THR A 33 12.58 -1.32 3.10
N GLU A 34 13.09 -2.53 2.94
CA GLU A 34 12.32 -3.66 2.40
C GLU A 34 11.69 -4.48 3.53
N PHE A 35 10.48 -5.00 3.29
CA PHE A 35 9.84 -5.94 4.20
C PHE A 35 9.03 -7.00 3.45
N THR A 36 8.77 -8.15 4.08
CA THR A 36 7.92 -9.20 3.52
C THR A 36 6.75 -9.51 4.43
N LYS A 37 5.57 -9.79 3.85
CA LYS A 37 4.36 -10.21 4.56
C LYS A 37 3.70 -11.37 3.82
N THR A 38 3.13 -12.31 4.56
CA THR A 38 2.37 -13.43 3.99
C THR A 38 0.90 -13.34 4.40
N ARG A 39 0.00 -13.61 3.46
CA ARG A 39 -1.45 -13.60 3.64
C ARG A 39 -2.06 -14.90 3.13
N TRP A 40 -2.91 -15.51 3.94
CA TRP A 40 -3.72 -16.66 3.55
C TRP A 40 -5.11 -16.18 3.20
N VAL A 41 -5.57 -16.48 1.98
CA VAL A 41 -6.80 -15.94 1.43
C VAL A 41 -7.65 -17.03 0.80
N SER A 42 -8.96 -16.76 0.69
CA SER A 42 -9.86 -17.65 -0.05
C SER A 42 -9.49 -17.68 -1.54
N ARG A 43 -9.85 -18.76 -2.26
CA ARG A 43 -9.66 -18.87 -3.72
C ARG A 43 -10.21 -17.65 -4.48
N ARG A 44 -11.35 -17.11 -4.06
CA ARG A 44 -11.96 -15.91 -4.66
C ARG A 44 -11.07 -14.69 -4.47
N ARG A 45 -10.60 -14.46 -3.24
CA ARG A 45 -9.73 -13.31 -2.95
C ARG A 45 -8.35 -13.47 -3.60
N PHE A 46 -7.80 -14.68 -3.65
CA PHE A 46 -6.59 -15.00 -4.40
C PHE A 46 -6.70 -14.58 -5.86
N ARG A 47 -7.80 -14.96 -6.53
CA ARG A 47 -8.05 -14.54 -7.92
C ARG A 47 -8.08 -13.02 -8.07
N THR A 48 -8.78 -12.32 -7.18
CA THR A 48 -8.87 -10.86 -7.21
C THR A 48 -7.51 -10.20 -7.07
N VAL A 49 -6.69 -10.63 -6.10
CA VAL A 49 -5.36 -10.02 -5.92
C VAL A 49 -4.42 -10.36 -7.08
N ALA A 50 -4.44 -11.60 -7.58
CA ALA A 50 -3.63 -11.99 -8.73
C ALA A 50 -4.00 -11.18 -9.99
N GLN A 51 -5.28 -10.90 -10.22
CA GLN A 51 -5.73 -10.01 -11.31
C GLN A 51 -5.20 -8.57 -11.18
N ARG A 52 -5.21 -8.01 -9.96
CA ARG A 52 -4.64 -6.68 -9.70
C ARG A 52 -3.13 -6.66 -9.95
N ILE A 53 -2.43 -7.64 -9.38
CA ILE A 53 -0.98 -7.80 -9.54
C ILE A 53 -0.61 -7.98 -11.01
N SER A 54 -1.34 -8.78 -11.80
CA SER A 54 -1.06 -8.92 -13.23
C SER A 54 -1.22 -7.62 -14.04
N GLY A 55 -1.96 -6.64 -13.52
CA GLY A 55 -2.14 -5.35 -14.19
C GLY A 55 -0.99 -4.37 -13.95
N ASN A 56 -0.52 -4.24 -12.70
CA ASN A 56 0.47 -3.22 -12.33
C ASN A 56 1.54 -3.69 -11.32
N GLY A 57 1.47 -4.93 -10.88
CA GLY A 57 2.38 -5.54 -9.89
C GLY A 57 1.99 -5.28 -8.44
N LEU A 58 0.90 -4.55 -8.18
CA LEU A 58 0.48 -4.11 -6.85
C LEU A 58 -0.81 -4.81 -6.42
N PRO A 59 -0.85 -5.48 -5.26
CA PRO A 59 -2.08 -6.11 -4.76
C PRO A 59 -3.02 -5.11 -4.07
N TYR A 60 -2.45 -4.03 -3.56
CA TYR A 60 -3.12 -2.99 -2.76
C TYR A 60 -2.81 -1.57 -3.25
N GLY A 61 -2.21 -1.43 -4.44
CA GLY A 61 -1.78 -0.15 -4.97
C GLY A 61 -0.69 0.53 -4.13
N ALA A 62 -0.70 1.86 -4.08
CA ALA A 62 0.37 2.69 -3.52
C ALA A 62 -0.10 3.50 -2.32
N HIS A 63 0.77 3.67 -1.32
CA HIS A 63 0.40 4.30 -0.05
C HIS A 63 1.30 5.49 0.29
N ALA A 64 0.78 6.41 1.10
CA ALA A 64 1.47 7.58 1.60
C ALA A 64 1.81 7.43 3.09
N LEU A 65 3.06 7.68 3.44
CA LEU A 65 3.58 7.78 4.80
C LEU A 65 3.95 9.23 5.05
N VAL A 66 3.00 10.01 5.56
CA VAL A 66 3.16 11.46 5.72
C VAL A 66 3.32 11.82 7.19
N THR A 67 4.30 12.68 7.46
CA THR A 67 4.52 13.28 8.78
C THR A 67 4.21 14.78 8.76
N ASP A 68 3.82 15.32 9.91
CA ASP A 68 3.76 16.76 10.15
C ASP A 68 5.05 17.28 10.80
N ASP A 69 5.13 18.59 11.04
CA ASP A 69 6.28 19.25 11.68
C ASP A 69 6.61 18.73 13.09
N SER A 70 5.68 18.03 13.75
CA SER A 70 5.88 17.41 15.06
C SER A 70 6.42 15.98 14.97
N GLY A 71 6.52 15.43 13.76
CA GLY A 71 6.85 14.02 13.52
C GLY A 71 5.66 13.07 13.72
N SER A 72 4.44 13.59 13.85
CA SER A 72 3.24 12.75 13.95
C SER A 72 2.94 12.11 12.60
N VAL A 73 2.54 10.84 12.59
CA VAL A 73 2.18 10.12 11.35
C VAL A 73 0.69 10.23 11.10
N LEU A 74 0.31 10.52 9.85
CA LEU A 74 -1.07 10.47 9.40
C LEU A 74 -1.54 9.04 9.15
N LEU A 75 -2.68 8.67 9.74
CA LEU A 75 -3.37 7.42 9.44
C LEU A 75 -4.85 7.68 9.18
N VAL A 76 -5.46 6.78 8.42
CA VAL A 76 -6.90 6.76 8.11
C VAL A 76 -7.58 5.50 8.68
N ARG A 77 -8.84 5.61 9.07
CA ARG A 77 -9.64 4.51 9.63
C ARG A 77 -10.43 3.86 8.52
N HIS A 78 -10.02 2.65 8.15
CA HIS A 78 -10.71 1.85 7.14
C HIS A 78 -11.81 1.00 7.78
N ARG A 79 -13.05 1.21 7.34
CA ARG A 79 -14.27 0.67 7.95
C ARG A 79 -14.37 -0.85 7.93
N ASP A 80 -13.91 -1.49 6.85
CA ASP A 80 -14.16 -2.92 6.62
C ASP A 80 -13.19 -3.81 7.39
N VAL A 81 -11.97 -3.32 7.58
CA VAL A 81 -10.91 -4.01 8.33
C VAL A 81 -10.81 -3.52 9.77
N ASP A 82 -11.56 -2.46 10.11
CA ASP A 82 -11.63 -1.83 11.44
C ASP A 82 -10.24 -1.53 12.05
N MET A 83 -9.34 -0.98 11.23
CA MET A 83 -7.96 -0.66 11.62
C MET A 83 -7.56 0.72 11.12
N TRP A 84 -6.55 1.29 11.77
CA TRP A 84 -5.82 2.44 11.23
C TRP A 84 -4.82 1.97 10.18
N VAL A 85 -4.82 2.58 9.01
CA VAL A 85 -3.95 2.23 7.90
C VAL A 85 -3.29 3.50 7.35
N LEU A 86 -2.20 3.34 6.61
CA LEU A 86 -1.69 4.44 5.80
C LEU A 86 -2.71 4.78 4.71
N PRO A 87 -2.89 6.07 4.37
CA PRO A 87 -3.67 6.44 3.20
C PRO A 87 -3.12 5.77 1.94
N GLY A 88 -3.99 5.32 1.05
CA GLY A 88 -3.57 4.66 -0.17
C GLY A 88 -4.60 3.73 -0.77
N GLY A 89 -4.44 3.49 -2.07
CA GLY A 89 -5.45 2.80 -2.86
C GLY A 89 -4.92 2.39 -4.23
N GLU A 90 -5.84 1.97 -5.09
CA GLU A 90 -5.54 1.49 -6.43
C GLU A 90 -4.92 2.59 -7.31
N VAL A 91 -4.26 2.17 -8.40
CA VAL A 91 -3.58 3.08 -9.32
C VAL A 91 -4.41 3.15 -10.59
N ASP A 92 -4.76 4.37 -11.00
CA ASP A 92 -5.53 4.60 -12.23
C ASP A 92 -4.71 4.35 -13.50
N ASP A 93 -5.40 4.16 -14.63
CA ASP A 93 -4.77 3.94 -15.93
C ASP A 93 -3.85 5.12 -16.33
N GLY A 94 -2.55 4.82 -16.46
CA GLY A 94 -1.53 5.81 -16.81
C GLY A 94 -1.08 6.70 -15.64
N GLU A 95 -1.63 6.49 -14.45
CA GLU A 95 -1.20 7.16 -13.22
C GLU A 95 0.10 6.53 -12.70
N SER A 96 1.03 7.37 -12.22
CA SER A 96 2.23 6.88 -11.54
C SER A 96 1.90 6.47 -10.09
N PHE A 97 2.62 5.51 -9.52
CA PHE A 97 2.36 5.06 -8.14
C PHE A 97 2.49 6.18 -7.10
N LYS A 98 3.46 7.10 -7.27
CA LYS A 98 3.58 8.29 -6.41
C LYS A 98 2.37 9.22 -6.58
N ALA A 99 1.85 9.36 -7.80
CA ALA A 99 0.65 10.17 -8.06
C ALA A 99 -0.60 9.55 -7.42
N ALA A 100 -0.76 8.22 -7.50
CA ALA A 100 -1.84 7.51 -6.82
C ALA A 100 -1.78 7.73 -5.31
N ALA A 101 -0.61 7.52 -4.68
CA ALA A 101 -0.44 7.77 -3.25
C ALA A 101 -0.78 9.22 -2.84
N ARG A 102 -0.48 10.21 -3.69
CA ARG A 102 -0.84 11.62 -3.46
C ARG A 102 -2.34 11.88 -3.63
N ARG A 103 -2.98 11.29 -4.65
CA ARG A 103 -4.43 11.42 -4.87
C ARG A 103 -5.19 10.83 -3.67
N GLU A 104 -4.86 9.61 -3.28
CA GLU A 104 -5.49 8.91 -2.15
C GLU A 104 -5.29 9.65 -0.84
N LEU A 105 -4.09 10.18 -0.57
CA LEU A 105 -3.82 11.04 0.59
C LEU A 105 -4.77 12.26 0.64
N HIS A 106 -4.99 12.90 -0.51
CA HIS A 106 -5.90 14.03 -0.60
C HIS A 106 -7.36 13.61 -0.45
N GLU A 107 -7.79 12.52 -1.08
CA GLU A 107 -9.17 12.01 -1.00
C GLU A 107 -9.52 11.53 0.42
N GLU A 108 -8.65 10.72 1.02
CA GLU A 108 -8.94 10.06 2.29
C GLU A 108 -8.67 10.95 3.52
N ALA A 109 -7.87 12.01 3.39
CA ALA A 109 -7.48 12.86 4.52
C ALA A 109 -7.45 14.37 4.25
N GLY A 110 -7.57 14.81 2.99
CA GLY A 110 -7.57 16.24 2.64
C GLY A 110 -6.18 16.88 2.69
N ILE A 111 -5.12 16.06 2.69
CA ILE A 111 -3.74 16.51 2.88
C ILE A 111 -3.00 16.57 1.54
N GLU A 112 -2.36 17.71 1.29
CA GLU A 112 -1.30 17.84 0.29
C GLU A 112 0.06 17.66 0.99
N ALA A 113 1.01 17.05 0.30
CA ALA A 113 2.33 16.76 0.84
C ALA A 113 3.42 16.85 -0.23
N THR A 114 4.60 17.26 0.21
CA THR A 114 5.82 17.20 -0.59
C THR A 114 6.46 15.83 -0.39
N PHE A 115 6.45 14.99 -1.44
CA PHE A 115 6.95 13.61 -1.39
C PHE A 115 8.45 13.51 -1.72
N ASP A 116 9.25 13.11 -0.74
CA ASP A 116 10.70 12.99 -0.86
C ASP A 116 11.12 11.75 -1.68
N GLY A 117 10.43 10.63 -1.49
CA GLY A 117 10.91 9.36 -2.04
C GLY A 117 10.05 8.16 -1.70
N LEU A 118 10.57 6.99 -2.03
CA LEU A 118 10.02 5.71 -1.60
C LEU A 118 10.68 5.33 -0.28
N ALA A 119 9.93 5.33 0.81
CA ALA A 119 10.44 4.97 2.12
C ALA A 119 10.53 3.45 2.30
N LEU A 120 9.45 2.77 1.93
CA LEU A 120 9.31 1.33 2.15
C LEU A 120 8.85 0.64 0.88
N LEU A 121 9.37 -0.57 0.66
CA LEU A 121 8.93 -1.45 -0.39
C LEU A 121 8.61 -2.83 0.19
N GLY A 122 7.33 -3.17 0.17
CA GLY A 122 6.85 -4.46 0.68
C GLY A 122 6.75 -5.52 -0.41
N ARG A 123 7.18 -6.74 -0.11
CA ARG A 123 6.76 -7.96 -0.81
C ARG A 123 5.58 -8.57 -0.07
N VAL A 124 4.40 -8.62 -0.69
CA VAL A 124 3.21 -9.24 -0.10
C VAL A 124 2.91 -10.55 -0.80
N GLU A 125 3.12 -11.65 -0.10
CA GLU A 125 2.90 -13.01 -0.57
C GLU A 125 1.47 -13.46 -0.22
N PHE A 126 0.79 -14.06 -1.20
CA PHE A 126 -0.57 -14.55 -1.07
C PHE A 126 -0.62 -16.05 -1.30
N HIS A 127 -1.19 -16.78 -0.34
CA HIS A 127 -1.43 -18.21 -0.43
C HIS A 127 -2.93 -18.47 -0.48
N GLY A 128 -3.41 -19.22 -1.47
CA GLY A 128 -4.82 -19.53 -1.60
C GLY A 128 -5.08 -20.75 -2.49
N ASP A 129 -5.81 -21.73 -1.96
CA ASP A 129 -6.26 -22.91 -2.72
C ASP A 129 -5.13 -23.70 -3.41
N GLY A 130 -3.99 -23.83 -2.74
CA GLY A 130 -2.80 -24.53 -3.27
C GLY A 130 -1.97 -23.70 -4.25
N HIS A 131 -2.36 -22.46 -4.53
CA HIS A 131 -1.61 -21.51 -5.37
C HIS A 131 -0.93 -20.44 -4.53
N THR A 132 0.13 -19.87 -5.10
CA THR A 132 0.90 -18.76 -4.52
C THR A 132 1.12 -17.68 -5.57
N THR A 133 1.10 -16.42 -5.15
CA THR A 133 1.57 -15.27 -5.95
C THR A 133 2.06 -14.20 -4.99
N TRP A 134 2.68 -13.15 -5.48
CA TRP A 134 3.09 -12.01 -4.67
C TRP A 134 2.98 -10.69 -5.43
N GLY A 135 2.92 -9.58 -4.71
CA GLY A 135 2.94 -8.25 -5.32
C GLY A 135 3.75 -7.24 -4.50
N ALA A 136 4.18 -6.18 -5.16
CA ALA A 136 4.89 -5.07 -4.54
C ALA A 136 3.93 -4.14 -3.79
N LEU A 137 4.39 -3.54 -2.70
CA LEU A 137 3.65 -2.56 -1.91
C LEU A 137 4.55 -1.34 -1.71
N PRO A 138 4.51 -0.36 -2.63
CA PRO A 138 5.25 0.89 -2.49
C PRO A 138 4.59 1.80 -1.47
N ILE A 139 5.40 2.34 -0.55
CA ILE A 139 4.99 3.34 0.43
C ILE A 139 5.90 4.55 0.27
N TYR A 140 5.32 5.66 -0.17
CA TYR A 140 6.03 6.90 -0.41
C TYR A 140 5.99 7.80 0.83
N GLU A 141 7.13 8.36 1.20
CA GLU A 141 7.22 9.32 2.31
C GLU A 141 7.08 10.76 1.82
N GLY A 142 6.58 11.61 2.69
CA GLY A 142 6.54 13.04 2.47
C GLY A 142 6.22 13.84 3.72
N ALA A 143 6.44 15.15 3.63
CA ALA A 143 6.07 16.11 4.66
C ALA A 143 4.75 16.81 4.28
N ALA A 144 3.83 16.90 5.23
CA ALA A 144 2.54 17.54 5.02
C ALA A 144 2.67 19.05 4.86
N ASP A 145 1.95 19.62 3.90
CA ASP A 145 1.90 21.08 3.73
C ASP A 145 0.92 21.74 4.72
N SER A 146 0.01 20.94 5.32
CA SER A 146 -0.93 21.36 6.35
C SER A 146 -1.33 20.20 7.25
N THR A 147 -2.02 20.48 8.36
CA THR A 147 -2.54 19.47 9.29
C THR A 147 -4.07 19.46 9.40
N GLU A 148 -4.75 20.28 8.60
CA GLU A 148 -6.22 20.33 8.56
C GLU A 148 -6.77 19.12 7.81
N LEU A 149 -7.59 18.32 8.49
CA LEU A 149 -8.07 17.05 7.96
C LEU A 149 -9.50 17.17 7.41
N SER A 150 -9.72 16.61 6.23
CA SER A 150 -11.04 16.45 5.63
C SER A 150 -11.10 15.13 4.87
N VAL A 151 -12.08 14.27 5.19
CA VAL A 151 -12.27 13.01 4.47
C VAL A 151 -13.30 13.23 3.36
N ASP A 152 -12.90 12.98 2.12
CA ASP A 152 -13.74 12.99 0.91
C ASP A 152 -13.41 11.76 0.04
N ASP A 153 -13.44 10.58 0.67
CA ASP A 153 -13.11 9.30 0.04
C ASP A 153 -14.24 8.86 -0.93
N PRO A 154 -13.98 8.77 -2.25
CA PRO A 154 -14.98 8.38 -3.24
C PRO A 154 -15.55 6.98 -3.03
N ASP A 155 -14.76 6.05 -2.48
CA ASP A 155 -15.15 4.66 -2.29
C ASP A 155 -15.90 4.45 -0.96
N GLY A 156 -15.82 5.43 -0.06
CA GLY A 156 -16.50 5.44 1.24
C GLY A 156 -16.03 4.33 2.18
N GLU A 157 -14.79 3.87 1.99
CA GLU A 157 -14.07 2.90 2.82
C GLU A 157 -13.43 3.57 4.04
N ILE A 158 -13.06 4.84 3.92
CA ILE A 158 -12.45 5.65 4.97
C ILE A 158 -13.48 6.49 5.70
N VAL A 159 -13.47 6.38 7.02
CA VAL A 159 -14.44 7.08 7.90
C VAL A 159 -13.81 8.13 8.80
N ARG A 160 -12.47 8.20 8.84
CA ARG A 160 -11.73 9.12 9.70
C ARG A 160 -10.28 9.24 9.27
N ALA A 161 -9.70 10.43 9.41
CA ALA A 161 -8.26 10.65 9.38
C ALA A 161 -7.78 11.19 10.75
N ARG A 162 -6.54 10.90 11.13
CA ARG A 162 -5.93 11.42 12.36
C ARG A 162 -4.39 11.38 12.31
N TRP A 163 -3.78 12.41 12.90
CA TRP A 163 -2.36 12.46 13.24
C TRP A 163 -2.05 11.71 14.54
N PHE A 164 -0.96 10.95 14.53
CA PHE A 164 -0.50 10.14 15.66
C PHE A 164 0.97 10.40 15.98
N GLU A 165 1.22 11.04 17.13
CA GLU A 165 2.56 11.10 17.75
C GLU A 165 3.05 9.70 18.15
N THR A 166 2.13 8.81 18.52
CA THR A 166 2.40 7.40 18.82
C THR A 166 1.42 6.54 18.07
N LEU A 167 1.94 5.59 17.28
CA LEU A 167 1.14 4.68 16.48
C LEU A 167 0.16 3.88 17.37
N PRO A 168 -1.14 3.87 17.04
CA PRO A 168 -2.14 3.15 17.82
C PRO A 168 -1.92 1.64 17.71
N ASP A 169 -2.41 0.87 18.68
CA ASP A 169 -2.18 -0.58 18.74
C ASP A 169 -2.84 -1.33 17.56
N ASP A 170 -3.92 -0.79 17.02
CA ASP A 170 -4.66 -1.27 15.85
C ASP A 170 -4.21 -0.59 14.54
N ALA A 171 -3.01 -0.02 14.50
CA ALA A 171 -2.35 0.34 13.26
C ALA A 171 -1.94 -0.91 12.49
N ARG A 172 -2.37 -1.02 11.22
CA ARG A 172 -1.92 -2.06 10.32
C ARG A 172 -0.41 -1.93 10.13
N ASP A 173 0.26 -3.07 10.26
CA ASP A 173 1.70 -3.19 10.04
C ASP A 173 2.54 -2.27 10.93
N ARG A 174 2.03 -1.97 12.14
CA ARG A 174 2.65 -1.11 13.15
C ARG A 174 4.14 -1.36 13.38
N SER A 175 4.59 -2.62 13.38
CA SER A 175 6.01 -2.95 13.60
C SER A 175 6.91 -2.43 12.48
N VAL A 176 6.43 -2.46 11.23
CA VAL A 176 7.16 -1.93 10.07
C VAL A 176 7.24 -0.41 10.17
N LEU A 177 6.10 0.26 10.41
CA LEU A 177 6.05 1.71 10.57
C LEU A 177 6.92 2.19 11.73
N ARG A 178 6.94 1.45 12.83
CA ARG A 178 7.78 1.75 13.99
C ARG A 178 9.27 1.64 13.66
N SER A 179 9.70 0.59 12.96
CA SER A 179 11.10 0.45 12.56
C SER A 179 11.54 1.64 11.70
N TRP A 180 10.73 2.02 10.70
CA TRP A 180 11.01 3.17 9.85
C TRP A 180 11.14 4.48 10.65
N LEU A 181 10.23 4.73 11.61
CA LEU A 181 10.31 5.91 12.48
C LEU A 181 11.59 5.94 13.34
N GLU A 182 12.05 4.77 13.79
CA GLU A 182 13.28 4.61 14.58
C GLU A 182 14.54 4.75 13.73
N ASP A 183 14.51 4.34 12.46
CA ASP A 183 15.64 4.40 11.52
C ASP A 183 15.83 5.79 10.88
N GLY A 184 14.77 6.62 10.82
CA GLY A 184 14.77 7.97 10.26
C GLY A 184 15.04 9.11 11.25
N SER A 185 15.25 8.82 12.54
CA SER A 185 15.50 9.80 13.62
C SER A 185 16.97 9.99 13.99
#